data_AF-A0A8C0QMA2-F1
#
_entry.id   AF-A0A8C0QMA2-F1
#
_cell.length_a   1.000
_cell.length_b   1.000
_cell.length_c   1.000
_cell.angle_alpha   90.00
_cell.angle_beta   90.00
_cell.angle_gamma   90.00
#
_symmetry.space_group_name_H-M   'P 1'
#
loop_
_entity.id
_entity.type
_entity.pdbx_description
1 polymer ?
#
loop_
_entity_poly.entity_id
_entity_poly.type
_entity_poly.pdbx_seq_one_letter_code
_entity_poly.pdbx_strand_id
1 'polypeptide(L)'
;AIYLSVNYGGNNKLTFGRGTRLTINANLSDSDPSVYQLKSQDGELSACLITDFAPENISIGSSDSNLTEVSGSIVQVKNPHSNKMEASYGTVLWREKKSFHCIAKQKMETFEMSDSGEEGKCAGWEMVSRLQAGLWSLVVAVNLLLTIWLWKS
;
A
#
# COMPACT_ATOMS: atom_id res chain seq x y z
N ALA A 1 17.48 -10.73 0.67
CA ALA A 1 17.47 -12.14 1.13
C ALA A 1 18.69 -12.42 2.01
N ILE A 2 18.62 -13.39 2.92
CA ILE A 2 19.76 -13.86 3.71
C ILE A 2 20.11 -15.27 3.24
N TYR A 3 21.34 -15.47 2.79
CA TYR A 3 21.86 -16.77 2.35
C TYR A 3 22.73 -17.35 3.46
N LEU A 4 22.45 -18.58 3.88
CA LEU A 4 23.20 -19.27 4.93
C LEU A 4 24.06 -20.37 4.30
N SER A 5 25.33 -20.42 4.66
CA SER A 5 26.14 -21.62 4.45
C SER A 5 25.80 -22.64 5.53
N VAL A 6 25.74 -23.91 5.16
CA VAL A 6 25.41 -25.00 6.07
C VAL A 6 26.51 -26.06 5.99
N ASN A 7 27.02 -26.47 7.15
CA ASN A 7 27.91 -27.60 7.27
C ASN A 7 27.18 -28.74 7.98
N TYR A 8 27.23 -29.93 7.39
CA TYR A 8 26.74 -31.15 8.00
C TYR A 8 27.90 -31.86 8.71
N GLY A 9 27.94 -31.75 10.03
CA GLY A 9 28.94 -32.40 10.86
C GLY A 9 28.53 -33.81 11.30
N GLY A 10 29.50 -34.60 11.78
CA GLY A 10 29.21 -35.87 12.46
C GLY A 10 28.28 -35.66 13.66
N ASN A 11 27.32 -36.57 13.85
CA ASN A 11 26.19 -36.52 14.81
C ASN A 11 24.87 -35.94 14.26
N ASN A 12 24.63 -35.98 12.95
CA ASN A 12 23.36 -35.57 12.32
C ASN A 12 22.91 -34.14 12.65
N LYS A 13 23.88 -33.25 12.88
CA LYS A 13 23.63 -31.85 13.25
C LYS A 13 24.04 -30.91 12.13
N LEU A 14 23.15 -29.96 11.81
CA LEU A 14 23.43 -28.85 10.91
C LEU A 14 24.06 -27.68 11.68
N THR A 15 25.19 -27.20 11.18
CA THR A 15 25.84 -25.98 11.67
C THR A 15 25.67 -24.89 10.63
N PHE A 16 25.00 -23.80 11.01
CA PHE A 16 24.78 -22.65 10.14
C PHE A 16 25.90 -21.64 10.31
N GLY A 17 26.41 -21.12 9.19
CA GLY A 17 27.32 -19.98 9.18
C GLY A 17 26.62 -18.66 9.52
N ARG A 18 27.39 -17.57 9.62
CA ARG A 18 26.89 -16.22 9.97
C ARG A 18 25.88 -15.66 8.97
N GLY A 19 25.86 -16.20 7.75
CA GLY A 19 24.99 -15.75 6.68
C GLY A 19 25.51 -14.53 5.92
N THR A 20 24.99 -14.35 4.70
CA THR A 20 25.28 -13.22 3.82
C THR A 20 23.97 -12.53 3.46
N ARG A 21 23.86 -11.23 3.71
CA ARG A 21 22.73 -10.41 3.26
C ARG A 21 22.96 -10.01 1.80
N LEU A 22 22.09 -10.50 0.91
CA LEU A 22 22.02 -10.05 -0.48
C LEU A 22 20.89 -9.02 -0.62
N THR A 23 21.25 -7.82 -1.04
CA THR A 23 20.32 -6.78 -1.47
C THR A 23 20.41 -6.68 -3.00
N ILE A 24 19.27 -6.71 -3.68
CA ILE A 24 19.17 -6.57 -5.14
C ILE A 24 18.48 -5.25 -5.41
N ASN A 25 19.15 -4.36 -6.14
CA ASN A 25 18.58 -3.08 -6.52
C ASN A 25 17.91 -3.24 -7.89
N ALA A 26 16.67 -2.79 -8.00
CA ALA A 26 15.97 -2.78 -9.28
C ALA A 26 16.65 -1.80 -10.23
N ASN A 27 16.82 -2.22 -11.49
CA ASN A 27 17.29 -1.36 -12.56
C ASN A 27 16.11 -0.53 -13.09
N LEU A 28 15.84 0.60 -12.45
CA LEU A 28 14.82 1.57 -12.83
C LEU A 28 15.48 2.77 -13.50
N SER A 29 14.81 3.35 -14.48
CA SER A 29 15.17 4.66 -15.02
C SER A 29 15.02 5.72 -13.93
N ASP A 30 15.90 6.72 -13.93
CA ASP A 30 15.81 7.86 -13.02
C ASP A 30 14.41 8.50 -13.07
N SER A 31 13.84 8.73 -11.89
CA SER A 31 12.51 9.30 -11.73
C SER A 31 12.39 10.04 -10.40
N ASP A 32 11.55 11.06 -10.40
CA ASP A 32 11.34 11.97 -9.28
C ASP A 32 10.31 11.40 -8.29
N PRO A 33 10.50 11.57 -6.97
CA PRO A 33 9.57 11.06 -5.97
C PRO A 33 8.22 11.77 -6.02
N SER A 34 7.15 10.98 -5.92
CA SER A 34 5.81 11.46 -5.61
C SER A 34 5.52 11.28 -4.12
N VAL A 35 5.01 12.34 -3.47
CA VAL A 35 4.77 12.37 -2.01
C VAL A 35 3.27 12.56 -1.75
N TYR A 36 2.65 11.57 -1.11
CA TYR A 36 1.22 11.56 -0.78
C TYR A 36 1.00 11.44 0.72
N GLN A 37 -0.02 12.11 1.25
CA GLN A 37 -0.51 11.86 2.60
C GLN A 37 -1.74 10.98 2.58
N LEU A 38 -1.72 9.99 3.45
CA LEU A 38 -2.80 9.07 3.72
C LEU A 38 -3.31 9.36 5.14
N LYS A 39 -4.62 9.39 5.32
CA LYS A 39 -5.26 9.49 6.63
C LYS A 39 -6.10 8.24 6.85
N SER A 40 -6.11 7.74 8.08
CA SER A 40 -7.07 6.71 8.46
C SER A 40 -8.48 7.28 8.42
N GLN A 41 -9.45 6.38 8.30
CA GLN A 41 -10.86 6.74 8.21
C GLN A 41 -11.38 7.45 9.47
N ASP A 42 -10.81 7.15 10.64
CA ASP A 42 -11.09 7.81 11.92
C ASP A 42 -10.26 9.10 12.13
N GLY A 43 -9.29 9.38 11.26
CA GLY A 43 -8.43 10.56 11.31
C GLY A 43 -7.39 10.58 12.43
N GLU A 44 -7.26 9.49 13.20
CA GLU A 44 -6.33 9.38 14.32
C GLU A 44 -4.91 9.01 13.86
N LEU A 45 -4.78 8.32 12.72
CA LEU A 45 -3.51 7.92 12.12
C LEU A 45 -3.30 8.65 10.79
N SER A 46 -2.07 9.13 10.58
CA SER A 46 -1.63 9.63 9.29
C SER A 46 -0.40 8.86 8.83
N ALA A 47 -0.26 8.71 7.53
CA ALA A 47 0.92 8.18 6.88
C ALA A 47 1.32 9.03 5.68
N CYS A 48 2.59 8.98 5.31
CA CYS A 48 3.10 9.52 4.07
C CYS A 48 3.67 8.40 3.23
N LEU A 49 3.17 8.28 2.00
CA LEU A 49 3.68 7.39 0.99
C LEU A 49 4.58 8.19 0.04
N ILE A 50 5.84 7.78 -0.06
CA ILE A 50 6.78 8.32 -1.05
C ILE A 50 7.04 7.20 -2.05
N THR A 51 6.76 7.44 -3.32
CA THR A 51 6.80 6.43 -4.39
C THR A 51 7.42 6.99 -5.67
N ASP A 52 7.67 6.12 -6.64
CA ASP A 52 8.06 6.46 -8.01
C ASP A 52 9.41 7.17 -8.14
N PHE A 53 10.29 6.96 -7.15
CA PHE A 53 11.64 7.50 -7.17
C PHE A 53 12.67 6.47 -7.61
N ALA A 54 13.64 6.93 -8.38
CA ALA A 54 14.86 6.20 -8.68
C ALA A 54 16.03 7.17 -8.88
N PRO A 55 17.23 6.89 -8.34
CA PRO A 55 17.63 5.68 -7.61
C PRO A 55 17.12 5.65 -6.15
N GLU A 56 17.27 4.50 -5.47
CA GLU A 56 16.82 4.22 -4.08
C GLU A 56 17.33 5.26 -3.06
N ASN A 57 18.47 5.90 -3.33
CA ASN A 57 19.16 6.81 -2.43
C ASN A 57 18.48 8.19 -2.38
N ILE A 58 17.31 8.28 -1.73
CA ILE A 58 16.62 9.54 -1.43
C ILE A 58 16.71 9.85 0.06
N SER A 59 16.74 11.14 0.40
CA SER A 59 16.64 11.57 1.79
C SER A 59 15.18 11.86 2.09
N ILE A 60 14.63 11.14 3.06
CA ILE A 60 13.26 11.33 3.51
C ILE A 60 13.28 12.16 4.78
N GLY A 61 12.38 13.13 4.88
CA GLY A 61 12.30 14.01 6.03
C GLY A 61 10.87 14.33 6.40
N SER A 62 10.68 14.70 7.65
CA SER A 62 9.50 15.42 8.11
C SER A 62 9.95 16.39 9.19
N SER A 63 9.18 17.46 9.38
CA SER A 63 9.56 18.60 10.24
C SER A 63 9.67 18.28 11.74
N ASP A 64 9.37 17.05 12.16
CA ASP A 64 9.24 16.65 13.58
C ASP A 64 10.10 15.42 13.91
N SER A 65 10.65 15.38 15.13
CA SER A 65 11.60 14.36 15.62
C SER A 65 11.02 12.98 15.95
N ASN A 66 9.68 12.84 16.05
CA ASN A 66 9.01 11.58 16.43
C ASN A 66 8.43 10.85 15.20
N LEU A 67 9.25 10.55 14.20
CA LEU A 67 8.85 9.75 13.03
C LEU A 67 9.17 8.27 13.25
N THR A 68 8.18 7.42 12.99
CA THR A 68 8.46 6.00 12.77
C THR A 68 8.60 5.78 11.27
N GLU A 69 9.83 5.61 10.81
CA GLU A 69 10.13 5.23 9.43
C GLU A 69 9.92 3.72 9.24
N VAL A 70 9.09 3.34 8.28
CA VAL A 70 8.99 1.95 7.83
C VAL A 70 9.86 1.83 6.58
N SER A 71 10.92 1.01 6.67
CA SER A 71 11.93 0.89 5.62
C SER A 71 11.35 0.70 4.22
N GLY A 72 11.98 1.34 3.24
CA GLY A 72 11.59 1.28 1.84
C GLY A 72 11.56 -0.15 1.28
N SER A 73 10.66 -0.36 0.32
CA SER A 73 10.46 -1.62 -0.38
C SER A 73 10.33 -1.38 -1.88
N ILE A 74 10.58 -2.42 -2.67
CA ILE A 74 10.29 -2.41 -4.11
C ILE A 74 8.94 -3.09 -4.30
N VAL A 75 7.99 -2.38 -4.86
CA VAL A 75 6.69 -2.93 -5.26
C VAL A 75 6.72 -3.18 -6.75
N GLN A 76 6.30 -4.37 -7.17
CA GLN A 76 6.15 -4.72 -8.58
C GLN A 76 4.68 -5.00 -8.89
N VAL A 77 4.12 -4.30 -9.87
CA VAL A 77 2.73 -4.39 -10.28
C VAL A 77 2.68 -4.82 -11.74
N LYS A 78 1.78 -5.75 -12.06
CA LYS A 78 1.49 -6.07 -13.45
C LYS A 78 0.48 -5.04 -13.98
N ASN A 79 0.91 -4.25 -14.96
CA ASN A 79 0.03 -3.32 -15.63
C ASN A 79 -1.00 -4.10 -16.48
N PRO A 80 -2.31 -3.93 -16.24
CA PRO A 80 -3.34 -4.71 -16.92
C PRO A 80 -3.49 -4.35 -18.41
N HIS A 81 -3.08 -3.15 -18.82
CA HIS A 81 -3.17 -2.70 -20.21
C HIS A 81 -1.95 -3.15 -21.02
N SER A 82 -0.74 -2.95 -20.48
CA SER A 82 0.50 -3.30 -21.19
C SER A 82 0.94 -4.76 -20.97
N ASN A 83 0.34 -5.47 -20.01
CA ASN A 83 0.78 -6.78 -19.52
C ASN A 83 2.25 -6.85 -19.05
N LYS A 84 2.91 -5.71 -18.87
CA LYS A 84 4.28 -5.62 -18.39
C LYS A 84 4.33 -5.54 -16.87
N MET A 85 5.44 -6.00 -16.31
CA MET A 85 5.76 -5.76 -14.91
C MET A 85 6.41 -4.39 -14.79
N GLU A 86 5.84 -3.55 -13.95
CA GLU A 86 6.36 -2.23 -13.60
C GLU A 86 6.77 -2.28 -12.14
N ALA A 87 7.97 -1.80 -11.82
CA ALA A 87 8.49 -1.79 -10.46
C ALA A 87 8.74 -0.35 -10.02
N SER A 88 8.47 -0.08 -8.75
CA SER A 88 8.63 1.22 -8.13
C SER A 88 9.19 1.07 -6.72
N TYR A 89 10.09 1.96 -6.32
CA TYR A 89 10.50 2.07 -4.91
C TYR A 89 9.42 2.82 -4.15
N GLY A 90 9.08 2.32 -2.96
CA GLY A 90 8.11 2.92 -2.08
C GLY A 90 8.59 2.89 -0.64
N THR A 91 8.48 4.03 0.06
CA THR A 91 8.70 4.10 1.51
C THR A 91 7.44 4.64 2.19
N VAL A 92 7.23 4.25 3.45
CA VAL A 92 6.09 4.72 4.24
C VAL A 92 6.58 5.30 5.56
N LEU A 93 6.20 6.53 5.83
CA LEU A 93 6.33 7.16 7.15
C LEU A 93 4.96 7.18 7.80
N TRP A 94 4.85 6.93 9.10
CA TRP A 94 3.54 7.02 9.77
C TRP A 94 3.65 7.55 11.19
N ARG A 95 2.51 8.06 11.69
CA ARG A 95 2.40 8.64 13.03
C ARG A 95 0.95 8.66 13.53
N GLU A 96 0.80 8.52 14.84
CA GLU A 96 -0.40 8.87 15.61
C GLU A 96 -0.54 10.40 15.74
N LYS A 97 -0.91 11.07 14.64
CA LYS A 97 -1.21 12.50 14.57
C LYS A 97 -2.17 12.75 13.41
N LYS A 98 -3.12 13.68 13.57
CA LYS A 98 -4.15 14.02 12.56
C LYS A 98 -3.61 14.43 11.20
N SER A 99 -2.43 15.04 11.16
CA SER A 99 -1.66 15.29 9.94
C SER A 99 -0.22 15.64 10.31
N PHE A 100 0.72 15.30 9.43
CA PHE A 100 2.10 15.79 9.52
C PHE A 100 2.64 16.03 8.12
N HIS A 101 3.53 17.02 8.01
CA HIS A 101 4.17 17.37 6.75
C HIS A 101 5.36 16.44 6.50
N CYS A 102 5.47 15.93 5.28
CA CYS A 102 6.54 15.04 4.84
C CYS A 102 7.12 15.54 3.52
N ILE A 103 8.41 15.33 3.36
CA ILE A 103 9.18 15.77 2.20
C ILE A 103 10.13 14.67 1.75
N ALA A 104 10.35 14.60 0.44
CA ALA A 104 11.41 13.80 -0.15
C ALA A 104 12.45 14.73 -0.76
N LYS A 105 13.73 14.43 -0.57
CA LYS A 105 14.84 15.16 -1.18
C LYS A 105 15.62 14.23 -2.09
N GLN A 106 15.75 14.64 -3.34
CA GLN A 106 16.48 13.92 -4.37
C GLN A 106 17.23 14.93 -5.25
N LYS A 107 18.52 14.68 -5.54
CA LYS A 107 19.33 15.51 -6.45
C LYS A 107 19.24 17.03 -6.21
N MET A 108 19.31 17.46 -4.94
CA MET A 108 19.17 18.86 -4.47
C MET A 108 17.76 19.47 -4.60
N GLU A 109 16.78 18.74 -5.12
CA GLU A 109 15.39 19.15 -5.19
C GLU A 109 14.62 18.63 -3.97
N THR A 110 13.58 19.37 -3.57
CA THR A 110 12.68 19.00 -2.48
C THR A 110 11.28 18.84 -3.06
N PHE A 111 10.72 17.65 -2.85
CA PHE A 111 9.38 17.27 -3.27
C PHE A 111 8.50 17.29 -2.03
N GLU A 112 7.49 18.16 -2.07
CA GLU A 112 6.56 18.34 -0.98
C GLU A 112 5.31 17.47 -1.18
N MET A 113 4.66 17.23 -0.06
CA MET A 113 3.42 16.49 -0.01
C MET A 113 2.33 17.21 -0.84
N SER A 114 1.74 16.49 -1.79
CA SER A 114 0.50 16.95 -2.42
C SER A 114 -0.67 16.67 -1.47
N ASP A 115 -1.46 17.70 -1.16
CA ASP A 115 -2.74 17.53 -0.48
C ASP A 115 -3.76 17.00 -1.50
N SER A 116 -3.78 15.68 -1.70
CA SER A 116 -4.88 15.06 -2.42
C SER A 116 -6.10 15.12 -1.51
N GLY A 117 -6.91 16.17 -1.66
CA GLY A 117 -8.24 16.28 -1.04
C GLY A 117 -9.24 15.21 -1.50
N GLU A 118 -8.78 14.14 -2.13
CA GLU A 118 -9.56 12.98 -2.49
C GLU A 118 -9.27 11.88 -1.46
N GLU A 119 -10.28 11.54 -0.67
CA GLU A 119 -10.33 10.30 0.09
C GLU A 119 -10.15 9.14 -0.90
N GLY A 120 -8.91 8.71 -1.09
CA GLY A 120 -8.59 7.50 -1.83
C GLY A 120 -9.15 6.31 -1.08
N LYS A 121 -10.42 5.96 -1.34
CA LYS A 121 -10.96 4.65 -0.97
C LYS A 121 -10.08 3.62 -1.66
N CYS A 122 -9.24 2.90 -0.90
CA CYS A 122 -8.68 1.65 -1.39
C CYS A 122 -9.86 0.76 -1.79
N ALA A 123 -10.13 0.65 -3.09
CA ALA A 123 -11.20 -0.16 -3.65
C ALA A 123 -10.83 -1.65 -3.50
N GLY A 124 -10.86 -2.15 -2.28
CA GLY A 124 -10.57 -3.54 -1.92
C GLY A 124 -11.79 -4.31 -1.41
N TRP A 125 -12.92 -3.65 -1.15
CA TRP A 125 -14.09 -4.30 -0.53
C TRP A 125 -15.47 -3.95 -1.13
N GLU A 126 -15.54 -3.09 -2.16
CA GLU A 126 -16.82 -2.79 -2.84
C GLU A 126 -17.18 -3.75 -4.00
N MET A 127 -16.65 -4.97 -4.02
CA MET A 127 -17.15 -6.05 -4.92
C MET A 127 -18.10 -7.06 -4.25
N VAL A 128 -18.52 -6.83 -2.99
CA VAL A 128 -19.46 -7.75 -2.30
C VAL A 128 -20.83 -7.12 -1.99
N SER A 129 -21.00 -5.79 -2.02
CA SER A 129 -22.31 -5.18 -1.68
C SER A 129 -23.26 -4.94 -2.87
N ARG A 130 -22.77 -4.94 -4.12
CA ARG A 130 -23.60 -4.62 -5.29
C ARG A 130 -24.41 -5.79 -5.86
N LEU A 131 -24.27 -7.01 -5.33
CA LEU A 131 -25.15 -8.15 -5.69
C LEU A 131 -26.28 -8.41 -4.69
N GLN A 132 -26.29 -7.79 -3.50
CA GLN A 132 -27.39 -7.97 -2.54
C GLN A 132 -28.48 -6.90 -2.64
N ALA A 133 -28.22 -5.73 -3.22
CA ALA A 133 -29.25 -4.68 -3.36
C ALA A 133 -30.36 -5.02 -4.38
N GLY A 134 -30.16 -6.02 -5.26
CA GLY A 134 -31.16 -6.42 -6.27
C GLY A 134 -32.20 -7.44 -5.79
N LEU A 135 -31.98 -8.13 -4.66
CA LEU A 135 -32.84 -9.23 -4.22
C LEU A 135 -33.84 -8.84 -3.13
N TRP A 136 -33.60 -7.78 -2.34
CA TRP A 136 -34.56 -7.32 -1.34
C TRP A 136 -35.76 -6.60 -1.97
N SER A 137 -35.55 -5.84 -3.05
CA SER A 137 -36.64 -5.17 -3.77
C SER A 137 -37.61 -6.15 -4.44
N LEU A 138 -37.13 -7.30 -4.94
CA LEU A 138 -37.98 -8.35 -5.51
C LEU A 138 -38.81 -9.07 -4.44
N VAL A 139 -38.25 -9.34 -3.26
CA VAL A 139 -38.98 -10.00 -2.16
C VAL A 139 -40.12 -9.11 -1.62
N VAL A 140 -39.90 -7.80 -1.53
CA VAL A 140 -40.96 -6.85 -1.12
C VAL A 140 -42.04 -6.77 -2.20
N ALA A 141 -41.68 -6.70 -3.49
CA ALA A 141 -42.64 -6.64 -4.59
C ALA A 141 -43.49 -7.91 -4.70
N VAL A 142 -42.90 -9.10 -4.51
CA VAL A 142 -43.63 -10.38 -4.54
C VAL A 142 -44.57 -10.52 -3.34
N ASN A 143 -44.13 -10.14 -2.13
CA ASN A 143 -45.02 -10.13 -0.96
C ASN A 143 -46.18 -9.12 -1.12
N LEU A 144 -45.91 -7.93 -1.67
CA LEU A 144 -46.97 -6.95 -1.93
C LEU A 144 -47.98 -7.47 -2.97
N LEU A 145 -47.50 -8.08 -4.06
CA LEU A 145 -48.36 -8.67 -5.08
C LEU A 145 -49.19 -9.86 -4.55
N LEU A 146 -48.61 -10.72 -3.70
CA LEU A 146 -49.35 -11.80 -3.03
C LEU A 146 -50.43 -11.25 -2.10
N THR A 147 -50.15 -10.20 -1.33
CA THR A 147 -51.18 -9.59 -0.45
C THR A 147 -52.31 -8.95 -1.23
N ILE A 148 -52.03 -8.33 -2.38
CA ILE A 148 -53.06 -7.74 -3.25
C ILE A 148 -53.90 -8.84 -3.92
N TRP A 149 -53.28 -9.96 -4.32
CA TRP A 149 -54.01 -11.09 -4.92
C TRP A 149 -54.91 -11.80 -3.91
N LEU A 150 -54.46 -11.96 -2.66
CA LEU A 150 -55.25 -12.54 -1.57
C LEU A 150 -56.43 -11.66 -1.12
N TRP A 151 -56.42 -10.36 -1.41
CA TRP A 151 -57.54 -9.45 -1.13
C TRP A 151 -58.60 -9.38 -2.24
N LYS A 152 -58.32 -9.97 -3.40
CA LYS A 152 -59.20 -9.94 -4.57
C LYS A 152 -59.88 -11.29 -4.86
N SER A 153 -59.64 -12.31 -4.03
CA SER A 153 -60.31 -13.62 -4.06
C SER A 153 -61.35 -13.74 -2.95
#